data_AF-A0ABD2K610-F1
#
_entry.id   AF-A0ABD2K610-F1
#
_cell.length_a   1.000
_cell.length_b   1.000
_cell.length_c   1.000
_cell.angle_alpha   90.00
_cell.angle_beta   90.00
_cell.angle_gamma   90.00
#
_symmetry.space_group_name_H-M   'P 1'
#
loop_
_entity.id
_entity.type
_entity.pdbx_description
1 polymer ?
#
loop_
_entity_poly.entity_id
_entity_poly.type
_entity_poly.pdbx_seq_one_letter_code
_entity_poly.pdbx_strand_id
1 'polypeptide(L)'
;MWLDLMLSVPLMKIIIFGISVEIRFVTVPIIRRLPPKPINAQKIGTFLRILAQILDKKTHADHIYDEGVHNTVQRWHNDELKKWRKELSKSKAGNNDQIEINDHINALIAQRDMLLGEQRKFIKDAQIIKTLNGMLLVLADFGTYQKILEMLLNEDKMQGFKFTTKIGPTNSAFGKFRLIIAYLQKWAKVNFILSDELGYFGTKTLTIMLIKIFLLYPNGTLPFLVEKFFLTFSAWNWPLPVQLDKIDHKLEDDYLCWTPGREWIEKRQQNLKVSTHETSMPIITPTFPAQNAAKIVNLSTAKLLKNELRKAFDNVRKSADGIVLTLEKKKFVEKYEHFIIVLCYADKYGVENFCNFVGKRLRHELLDHVERPLAEWVKLCHLLPNWITVAESVPNSDQNIFKRLWLIGIELNTSPKALSKFKSKIKSILKKKFGENIKNNYENKSGIGLETEYVDERQELAQWISNADLP
;
A
#
# COMPACT_ATOMS: atom_id res chain seq x y z
N MET A 1 -24.23 28.66 -21.77
CA MET A 1 -24.81 28.40 -20.44
C MET A 1 -23.94 27.55 -19.52
N TRP A 2 -23.58 26.28 -19.85
CA TRP A 2 -22.62 25.51 -19.01
C TRP A 2 -21.16 25.98 -19.16
N LEU A 3 -20.76 26.50 -20.31
CA LEU A 3 -19.42 27.09 -20.51
C LEU A 3 -19.24 28.42 -19.77
N ASP A 4 -20.28 29.24 -19.65
CA ASP A 4 -20.21 30.55 -18.97
C ASP A 4 -20.12 30.39 -17.44
N LEU A 5 -20.69 29.29 -16.89
CA LEU A 5 -20.54 28.93 -15.49
C LEU A 5 -19.14 28.41 -15.13
N MET A 6 -18.34 27.97 -16.11
CA MET A 6 -16.95 27.53 -15.89
C MET A 6 -15.96 28.70 -15.69
N LEU A 7 -16.34 29.91 -16.09
CA LEU A 7 -15.53 31.13 -15.98
C LEU A 7 -15.66 31.83 -14.62
N SER A 8 -16.69 31.50 -13.82
CA SER A 8 -16.95 32.05 -12.49
C SER A 8 -16.64 31.06 -11.35
N VAL A 9 -16.01 29.93 -11.66
CA VAL A 9 -15.67 28.89 -10.68
C VAL A 9 -14.39 29.29 -9.93
N PRO A 10 -14.43 29.45 -8.59
CA PRO A 10 -13.23 29.77 -7.83
C PRO A 10 -12.11 28.76 -8.13
N LEU A 11 -10.96 29.29 -8.55
CA LEU A 11 -9.78 28.54 -8.95
C LEU A 11 -8.75 28.61 -7.82
N MET A 12 -8.44 27.50 -7.19
CA MET A 12 -7.25 27.39 -6.34
C MET A 12 -6.12 26.82 -7.18
N LYS A 13 -5.15 27.69 -7.47
CA LYS A 13 -3.92 27.32 -8.14
C LYS A 13 -2.89 26.98 -7.07
N ILE A 14 -2.59 25.70 -6.90
CA ILE A 14 -1.56 25.22 -5.99
C ILE A 14 -0.30 24.97 -6.82
N ILE A 15 0.71 25.81 -6.65
CA ILE A 15 2.00 25.65 -7.34
C ILE A 15 2.94 24.92 -6.39
N ILE A 16 3.34 23.70 -6.77
CA ILE A 16 4.25 22.88 -5.96
C ILE A 16 5.38 22.41 -6.87
N PHE A 17 6.61 22.82 -6.56
CA PHE A 17 7.81 22.50 -7.36
C PHE A 17 7.70 22.88 -8.85
N GLY A 18 6.99 23.97 -9.15
CA GLY A 18 6.75 24.42 -10.53
C GLY A 18 5.63 23.68 -11.26
N ILE A 19 5.04 22.66 -10.63
CA ILE A 19 3.83 22.01 -11.11
C ILE A 19 2.64 22.81 -10.60
N SER A 20 1.87 23.37 -11.52
CA SER A 20 0.65 24.10 -11.21
C SER A 20 -0.54 23.13 -11.20
N VAL A 21 -1.09 22.86 -10.03
CA VAL A 21 -2.35 22.14 -9.87
C VAL A 21 -3.48 23.16 -9.76
N GLU A 22 -4.34 23.22 -10.76
CA GLU A 22 -5.50 24.11 -10.78
C GLU A 22 -6.74 23.33 -10.34
N ILE A 23 -7.27 23.65 -9.16
CA ILE A 23 -8.46 23.04 -8.59
C ILE A 23 -9.60 24.04 -8.74
N ARG A 24 -10.62 23.68 -9.53
CA ARG A 24 -11.83 24.47 -9.72
C ARG A 24 -12.90 24.02 -8.73
N PHE A 25 -13.42 24.94 -7.92
CA PHE A 25 -14.46 24.68 -6.92
C PHE A 25 -15.83 25.07 -7.42
N VAL A 26 -16.70 24.09 -7.70
CA VAL A 26 -18.12 24.38 -7.94
C VAL A 26 -18.77 24.72 -6.60
N THR A 27 -19.27 25.94 -6.46
CA THR A 27 -20.09 26.34 -5.31
C THR A 27 -21.41 25.58 -5.35
N VAL A 28 -21.63 24.67 -4.40
CA VAL A 28 -22.92 24.03 -4.19
C VAL A 28 -23.84 25.07 -3.52
N PRO A 29 -25.03 25.39 -4.08
CA PRO A 29 -25.87 26.52 -3.65
C PRO A 29 -26.28 26.52 -2.16
N ILE A 30 -26.11 25.39 -1.47
CA ILE A 30 -26.48 25.18 -0.07
C ILE A 30 -25.40 25.74 0.89
N ILE A 31 -24.15 25.89 0.45
CA ILE A 31 -23.04 26.39 1.30
C ILE A 31 -22.84 27.89 1.02
N ARG A 32 -23.63 28.74 1.69
CA ARG A 32 -23.62 30.20 1.48
C ARG A 32 -22.39 30.94 2.06
N ARG A 33 -21.51 30.26 2.81
CA ARG A 33 -20.31 30.88 3.39
C ARG A 33 -19.11 29.95 3.25
N LEU A 34 -18.03 30.45 2.64
CA LEU A 34 -16.70 29.87 2.79
C LEU A 34 -16.35 29.82 4.29
N PRO A 35 -15.64 28.78 4.78
CA PRO A 35 -15.26 28.71 6.18
C PRO A 35 -14.48 29.99 6.54
N PRO A 36 -14.81 30.67 7.64
CA PRO A 36 -14.21 31.96 8.00
C PRO A 36 -12.72 31.86 8.35
N LYS A 37 -12.17 30.65 8.42
CA LYS A 37 -10.79 30.36 8.84
C LYS A 37 -10.02 29.65 7.72
N PRO A 38 -8.70 29.90 7.61
CA PRO A 38 -7.84 29.20 6.65
C PRO A 38 -7.86 27.69 6.89
N ILE A 39 -7.85 26.93 5.79
CA ILE A 39 -7.80 25.46 5.82
C ILE A 39 -6.41 25.02 6.32
N ASN A 40 -6.35 24.23 7.40
CA ASN A 40 -5.08 23.74 7.92
C ASN A 40 -4.47 22.64 7.02
N ALA A 41 -3.17 22.39 7.17
CA ALA A 41 -2.43 21.44 6.33
C ALA A 41 -3.02 20.01 6.36
N GLN A 42 -3.60 19.59 7.49
CA GLN A 42 -4.23 18.27 7.58
C GLN A 42 -5.56 18.21 6.82
N LYS A 43 -6.40 19.26 6.88
CA LYS A 43 -7.65 19.35 6.11
C LYS A 43 -7.34 19.31 4.61
N ILE A 44 -6.29 20.00 4.16
CA ILE A 44 -5.77 19.90 2.78
C ILE A 44 -5.34 18.46 2.48
N GLY A 45 -4.54 17.84 3.36
CA GLY A 45 -4.10 16.46 3.18
C GLY A 45 -5.24 15.45 3.10
N THR A 46 -6.26 15.58 3.94
CA THR A 46 -7.46 14.72 3.90
C THR A 46 -8.22 14.91 2.59
N PHE A 47 -8.43 16.15 2.15
CA PHE A 47 -9.05 16.44 0.87
C PHE A 47 -8.30 15.77 -0.29
N LEU A 48 -6.98 15.94 -0.35
CA LEU A 48 -6.15 15.36 -1.42
C LEU A 48 -6.18 13.82 -1.43
N ARG A 49 -6.20 13.17 -0.26
CA ARG A 49 -6.34 11.70 -0.17
C ARG A 49 -7.71 11.23 -0.64
N ILE A 50 -8.79 11.93 -0.26
CA ILE A 50 -10.15 11.59 -0.71
C ILE A 50 -10.24 11.77 -2.23
N LEU A 51 -9.69 12.86 -2.77
CA LEU A 51 -9.65 13.09 -4.21
C LEU A 51 -8.88 11.98 -4.94
N ALA A 52 -7.71 11.59 -4.45
CA ALA A 52 -6.93 10.48 -5.01
C ALA A 52 -7.74 9.16 -4.98
N GLN A 53 -8.43 8.85 -3.88
CA GLN A 53 -9.28 7.67 -3.78
C GLN A 53 -10.46 7.70 -4.77
N ILE A 54 -11.07 8.86 -5.00
CA ILE A 54 -12.17 9.01 -5.96
C ILE A 54 -11.66 8.83 -7.39
N LEU A 55 -10.52 9.42 -7.72
CA LEU A 55 -9.89 9.26 -9.04
C LEU A 55 -9.54 7.80 -9.30
N ASP A 56 -8.92 7.14 -8.32
CA ASP A 56 -8.60 5.71 -8.39
C ASP A 56 -9.85 4.85 -8.58
N LYS A 57 -10.91 5.11 -7.81
CA LYS A 57 -12.20 4.40 -8.00
C LYS A 57 -12.77 4.61 -9.39
N LYS A 58 -12.74 5.83 -9.94
CA LYS A 58 -13.25 6.09 -11.28
C LYS A 58 -12.47 5.36 -12.36
N THR A 59 -11.14 5.29 -12.26
CA THR A 59 -10.33 4.51 -13.20
C THR A 59 -10.65 3.02 -13.20
N HIS A 60 -11.13 2.48 -12.08
CA HIS A 60 -11.51 1.07 -11.97
C HIS A 60 -13.01 0.83 -12.22
N ALA A 61 -13.86 1.84 -12.04
CA ALA A 61 -15.32 1.76 -12.18
C ALA A 61 -15.81 2.09 -13.59
N ASP A 62 -14.99 2.67 -14.45
CA ASP A 62 -15.28 2.73 -15.89
C ASP A 62 -15.14 1.31 -16.47
N HIS A 63 -16.17 0.49 -16.22
CA HIS A 63 -16.43 -0.86 -16.72
C HIS A 63 -16.43 -0.98 -18.26
N ILE A 64 -16.09 0.10 -18.97
CA ILE A 64 -16.16 0.22 -20.41
C ILE A 64 -15.05 -0.59 -21.08
N TYR A 65 -14.07 -1.11 -20.33
CA TYR A 65 -13.01 -1.91 -20.94
C TYR A 65 -12.42 -3.01 -20.04
N ASP A 66 -12.86 -4.23 -20.32
CA ASP A 66 -12.15 -5.44 -19.94
C ASP A 66 -10.93 -5.62 -20.85
N GLU A 67 -9.71 -5.62 -20.31
CA GLU A 67 -8.57 -6.09 -21.09
C GLU A 67 -8.78 -7.54 -21.58
N GLY A 68 -9.55 -8.35 -20.85
CA GLY A 68 -9.96 -9.71 -21.23
C GLY A 68 -10.96 -9.72 -22.38
N VAL A 69 -12.02 -8.91 -22.34
CA VAL A 69 -12.95 -8.71 -23.47
C VAL A 69 -12.19 -8.14 -24.66
N HIS A 70 -11.27 -7.20 -24.48
CA HIS A 70 -10.51 -6.69 -25.62
C HIS A 70 -9.58 -7.74 -26.20
N ASN A 71 -8.87 -8.51 -25.38
CA ASN A 71 -8.07 -9.63 -25.88
C ASN A 71 -8.95 -10.65 -26.60
N THR A 72 -10.17 -10.88 -26.11
CA THR A 72 -11.16 -11.77 -26.74
C THR A 72 -11.67 -11.19 -28.08
N VAL A 73 -11.99 -9.90 -28.12
CA VAL A 73 -12.44 -9.17 -29.31
C VAL A 73 -11.31 -9.07 -30.35
N GLN A 74 -10.06 -8.86 -29.92
CA GLN A 74 -8.89 -8.91 -30.79
C GLN A 74 -8.68 -10.31 -31.35
N ARG A 75 -8.79 -11.36 -30.52
CA ARG A 75 -8.72 -12.76 -30.98
C ARG A 75 -9.80 -13.03 -32.02
N TRP A 76 -11.05 -12.64 -31.74
CA TRP A 76 -12.16 -12.76 -32.68
C TRP A 76 -11.88 -12.04 -34.01
N HIS A 77 -11.45 -10.77 -33.98
CA HIS A 77 -11.10 -10.04 -35.21
C HIS A 77 -9.96 -10.73 -35.96
N ASN A 78 -8.94 -11.24 -35.26
CA ASN A 78 -7.82 -11.93 -35.89
C ASN A 78 -8.25 -13.27 -36.53
N ASP A 79 -9.15 -14.00 -35.89
CA ASP A 79 -9.66 -15.27 -36.39
C ASP A 79 -10.63 -15.07 -37.56
N GLU A 80 -11.49 -14.04 -37.52
CA GLU A 80 -12.32 -13.67 -38.66
C GLU A 80 -11.49 -13.15 -39.83
N LEU A 81 -10.48 -12.30 -39.60
CA LEU A 81 -9.57 -11.87 -40.66
C LEU A 81 -8.85 -13.05 -41.32
N LYS A 82 -8.46 -14.09 -40.55
CA LYS A 82 -7.89 -15.32 -41.13
C LYS A 82 -8.90 -16.06 -42.00
N LYS A 83 -10.16 -16.17 -41.55
CA LYS A 83 -11.23 -16.84 -42.29
C LYS A 83 -11.51 -16.13 -43.61
N TRP A 84 -11.74 -14.82 -43.59
CA TRP A 84 -12.01 -14.03 -44.79
C TRP A 84 -10.82 -13.97 -45.76
N ARG A 85 -9.57 -13.89 -45.25
CA ARG A 85 -8.38 -14.00 -46.11
C ARG A 85 -8.27 -15.37 -46.80
N LYS A 86 -8.69 -16.44 -46.13
CA LYS A 86 -8.73 -17.79 -46.71
C LYS A 86 -9.81 -17.89 -47.79
N GLU A 87 -10.96 -17.25 -47.61
CA GLU A 87 -12.01 -17.16 -48.64
C GLU A 87 -11.57 -16.32 -49.83
N LEU A 88 -10.90 -15.19 -49.60
CA LEU A 88 -10.29 -14.37 -50.66
C LEU A 88 -9.31 -15.18 -51.53
N SER A 89 -8.47 -16.02 -50.90
CA SER A 89 -7.50 -16.88 -51.61
C SER A 89 -8.14 -17.95 -52.50
N LYS A 90 -9.44 -18.26 -52.29
CA LYS A 90 -10.21 -19.23 -53.09
C LYS A 90 -11.04 -18.56 -54.18
N SER A 91 -11.19 -17.23 -54.15
CA SER A 91 -11.99 -16.48 -55.11
C SER A 91 -11.26 -16.32 -56.46
N LYS A 92 -12.01 -16.30 -57.58
CA LYS A 92 -11.46 -16.05 -58.92
C LYS A 92 -11.24 -14.55 -59.13
N ALA A 93 -10.08 -14.21 -59.71
CA ALA A 93 -9.68 -12.83 -59.95
C ALA A 93 -10.70 -12.06 -60.82
N GLY A 94 -11.21 -10.94 -60.31
CA GLY A 94 -12.07 -10.01 -61.06
C GLY A 94 -13.58 -10.24 -60.95
N ASN A 95 -14.06 -11.13 -60.07
CA ASN A 95 -15.50 -11.31 -59.83
C ASN A 95 -16.03 -10.33 -58.76
N ASN A 96 -17.31 -9.94 -58.81
CA ASN A 96 -17.93 -9.06 -57.81
C ASN A 96 -17.76 -9.59 -56.37
N ASP A 97 -17.81 -10.91 -56.18
CA ASP A 97 -17.59 -11.56 -54.89
C ASP A 97 -16.22 -11.25 -54.27
N GLN A 98 -15.18 -11.07 -55.10
CA GLN A 98 -13.84 -10.73 -54.62
C GLN A 98 -13.78 -9.29 -54.08
N ILE A 99 -14.53 -8.37 -54.71
CA ILE A 99 -14.62 -6.98 -54.29
C ILE A 99 -15.35 -6.92 -52.93
N GLU A 100 -16.48 -7.63 -52.80
CA GLU A 100 -17.24 -7.69 -51.54
C GLU A 100 -16.43 -8.29 -50.38
N ILE A 101 -15.68 -9.37 -50.61
CA ILE A 101 -14.80 -9.98 -49.59
C ILE A 101 -13.70 -8.99 -49.18
N ASN A 102 -13.11 -8.26 -50.14
CA ASN A 102 -12.06 -7.29 -49.85
C ASN A 102 -12.59 -6.09 -49.05
N ASP A 103 -13.78 -5.60 -49.38
CA ASP A 103 -14.45 -4.54 -48.63
C ASP A 103 -14.77 -4.98 -47.20
N HIS A 104 -15.21 -6.23 -47.01
CA HIS A 104 -15.46 -6.78 -45.68
C HIS A 104 -14.17 -6.91 -44.84
N ILE A 105 -13.07 -7.36 -45.46
CA ILE A 105 -11.74 -7.39 -44.81
C ILE A 105 -11.30 -5.98 -44.41
N ASN A 106 -11.46 -5.00 -45.29
CA ASN A 106 -11.09 -3.61 -45.01
C ASN A 106 -11.93 -3.01 -43.86
N ALA A 107 -13.23 -3.32 -43.82
CA ALA A 107 -14.11 -2.91 -42.73
C ALA A 107 -13.68 -3.52 -41.38
N LEU A 108 -13.36 -4.83 -41.35
CA LEU A 108 -12.85 -5.51 -40.16
C LEU A 108 -11.51 -4.95 -39.69
N ILE A 109 -10.59 -4.62 -40.61
CA ILE A 109 -9.32 -3.97 -40.28
C ILE A 109 -9.57 -2.59 -39.69
N ALA A 110 -10.44 -1.78 -40.30
CA ALA A 110 -10.77 -0.44 -39.81
C ALA A 110 -11.38 -0.49 -38.40
N GLN A 111 -12.30 -1.42 -38.15
CA GLN A 111 -12.91 -1.62 -36.83
C GLN A 111 -11.87 -2.04 -35.79
N ARG A 112 -10.98 -2.98 -36.13
CA ARG A 112 -9.89 -3.42 -35.25
C ARG A 112 -8.94 -2.27 -34.92
N ASP A 113 -8.54 -1.49 -35.93
CA ASP A 113 -7.57 -0.40 -35.76
C ASP A 113 -8.17 0.76 -34.96
N MET A 114 -9.48 1.02 -35.10
CA MET A 114 -10.24 1.94 -34.24
C MET A 114 -10.19 1.50 -32.76
N LEU A 115 -10.53 0.24 -32.48
CA LEU A 115 -10.50 -0.32 -31.12
C LEU A 115 -9.09 -0.28 -30.51
N LEU A 116 -8.05 -0.56 -31.30
CA LEU A 116 -6.65 -0.43 -30.89
C LEU A 116 -6.23 1.01 -30.61
N GLY A 117 -6.80 1.98 -31.35
CA GLY A 117 -6.62 3.41 -31.13
C GLY A 117 -7.21 3.85 -29.79
N GLU A 118 -8.43 3.43 -29.50
CA GLU A 118 -9.14 3.69 -28.24
C GLU A 118 -8.39 3.08 -27.05
N GLN A 119 -7.92 1.83 -27.18
CA GLN A 119 -7.11 1.16 -26.16
C GLN A 119 -5.85 1.96 -25.81
N ARG A 120 -5.09 2.39 -26.82
CA ARG A 120 -3.85 3.14 -26.61
C ARG A 120 -4.09 4.46 -25.93
N LYS A 121 -5.21 5.12 -26.22
CA LYS A 121 -5.61 6.36 -25.54
C LYS A 121 -5.93 6.09 -24.07
N PHE A 122 -6.72 5.05 -23.77
CA PHE A 122 -7.09 4.71 -22.40
C PHE A 122 -5.89 4.29 -21.54
N ILE A 123 -4.96 3.46 -22.05
CA ILE A 123 -3.74 3.08 -21.32
C ILE A 123 -2.93 4.32 -20.92
N LYS A 124 -2.84 5.30 -21.83
CA LYS A 124 -2.20 6.59 -21.53
C LYS A 124 -2.97 7.35 -20.45
N ASP A 125 -4.29 7.44 -20.55
CA ASP A 125 -5.13 8.13 -19.58
C ASP A 125 -5.03 7.47 -18.18
N ALA A 126 -5.04 6.14 -18.10
CA ALA A 126 -4.85 5.39 -16.86
C ALA A 126 -3.46 5.63 -16.24
N GLN A 127 -2.40 5.68 -17.05
CA GLN A 127 -1.05 6.03 -16.58
C GLN A 127 -0.99 7.47 -16.06
N ILE A 128 -1.65 8.41 -16.73
CA ILE A 128 -1.76 9.81 -16.29
C ILE A 128 -2.46 9.87 -14.94
N ILE A 129 -3.60 9.20 -14.78
CA ILE A 129 -4.36 9.21 -13.52
C ILE A 129 -3.57 8.52 -12.40
N LYS A 130 -2.89 7.41 -12.67
CA LYS A 130 -1.99 6.77 -11.70
C LYS A 130 -0.88 7.70 -11.24
N THR A 131 -0.29 8.46 -12.17
CA THR A 131 0.73 9.46 -11.87
C THR A 131 0.15 10.60 -11.02
N LEU A 132 -1.02 11.10 -11.39
CA LEU A 132 -1.74 12.15 -10.66
C LEU A 132 -2.09 11.71 -9.24
N ASN A 133 -2.58 10.48 -9.06
CA ASN A 133 -2.84 9.89 -7.74
C ASN A 133 -1.56 9.86 -6.89
N GLY A 134 -0.44 9.42 -7.46
CA GLY A 134 0.86 9.46 -6.78
C GLY A 134 1.25 10.88 -6.33
N MET A 135 1.08 11.87 -7.21
CA MET A 135 1.34 13.28 -6.87
C MET A 135 0.44 13.75 -5.74
N LEU A 136 -0.88 13.55 -5.83
CA LEU A 136 -1.84 13.96 -4.81
C LEU A 136 -1.52 13.38 -3.43
N LEU A 137 -1.09 12.11 -3.37
CA LEU A 137 -0.68 11.47 -2.12
C LEU A 137 0.59 12.10 -1.53
N VAL A 138 1.60 12.41 -2.36
CA VAL A 138 2.80 13.14 -1.91
C VAL A 138 2.43 14.53 -1.38
N LEU A 139 1.56 15.23 -2.09
CA LEU A 139 1.06 16.55 -1.68
C LEU A 139 0.25 16.49 -0.38
N ALA A 140 -0.46 15.39 -0.15
CA ALA A 140 -1.26 15.21 1.06
C ALA A 140 -0.43 15.14 2.35
N ASP A 141 0.87 14.83 2.24
CA ASP A 141 1.82 14.81 3.35
C ASP A 141 2.76 16.04 3.36
N PHE A 142 2.58 16.99 2.43
CA PHE A 142 3.44 18.16 2.28
C PHE A 142 3.64 18.93 3.59
N GLY A 143 2.55 19.23 4.31
CA GLY A 143 2.66 19.97 5.58
C GLY A 143 3.50 19.24 6.62
N THR A 144 3.45 17.89 6.66
CA THR A 144 4.30 17.11 7.55
C THR A 144 5.77 17.24 7.15
N TYR A 145 6.09 17.10 5.87
CA TYR A 145 7.45 17.25 5.37
C TYR A 145 7.99 18.68 5.53
N GLN A 146 7.16 19.70 5.32
CA GLN A 146 7.53 21.09 5.55
C GLN A 146 7.91 21.32 7.02
N LYS A 147 7.08 20.86 7.96
CA LYS A 147 7.38 20.99 9.39
C LYS A 147 8.65 20.24 9.77
N ILE A 148 8.88 19.08 9.19
CA ILE A 148 10.12 18.31 9.35
C ILE A 148 11.34 19.11 8.84
N LEU A 149 11.24 19.76 7.68
CA LEU A 149 12.31 20.60 7.14
C LEU A 149 12.60 21.81 8.03
N GLU A 150 11.56 22.48 8.54
CA GLU A 150 11.71 23.56 9.53
C GLU A 150 12.51 23.09 10.75
N MET A 151 12.16 21.93 11.31
CA MET A 151 12.85 21.36 12.47
C MET A 151 14.31 20.96 12.18
N LEU A 152 14.64 20.57 10.95
CA LEU A 152 16.01 20.21 10.56
C LEU A 152 16.91 21.42 10.28
N LEU A 153 16.34 22.58 9.93
CA LEU A 153 17.09 23.71 9.39
C LEU A 153 17.33 24.86 10.38
N ASN A 154 16.66 24.89 11.54
CA ASN A 154 16.62 25.99 12.51
C ASN A 154 16.15 27.35 11.92
N GLU A 155 15.40 28.11 12.72
CA GLU A 155 14.57 29.25 12.30
C GLU A 155 15.33 30.41 11.61
N ASP A 156 16.64 30.59 11.84
CA ASP A 156 17.42 31.70 11.24
C ASP A 156 17.76 31.52 9.75
N LYS A 157 17.56 30.34 9.16
CA LYS A 157 18.00 30.04 7.78
C LYS A 157 16.86 29.95 6.76
N MET A 158 15.61 30.23 7.16
CA MET A 158 14.44 30.20 6.28
C MET A 158 14.33 31.44 5.37
N GLN A 159 15.10 32.51 5.61
CA GLN A 159 15.19 33.63 4.67
C GLN A 159 16.15 33.30 3.51
N GLY A 160 15.70 32.47 2.57
CA GLY A 160 16.42 32.29 1.30
C GLY A 160 16.45 30.90 0.70
N PHE A 161 15.54 29.99 1.07
CA PHE A 161 15.51 28.67 0.45
C PHE A 161 14.92 28.72 -0.97
N LYS A 162 15.78 28.88 -1.98
CA LYS A 162 15.47 28.44 -3.35
C LYS A 162 15.58 26.91 -3.35
N PHE A 163 14.50 26.20 -3.72
CA PHE A 163 14.55 24.77 -4.00
C PHE A 163 15.58 24.53 -5.11
N THR A 164 16.81 24.17 -4.73
CA THR A 164 17.80 23.73 -5.69
C THR A 164 17.61 22.24 -5.90
N THR A 165 17.58 21.82 -7.16
CA THR A 165 17.59 20.41 -7.58
C THR A 165 18.90 19.68 -7.22
N LYS A 166 19.85 20.36 -6.57
CA LYS A 166 21.15 19.83 -6.21
C LYS A 166 21.08 19.16 -4.83
N ILE A 167 21.61 17.95 -4.74
CA ILE A 167 21.82 17.22 -3.49
C ILE A 167 22.77 18.09 -2.64
N GLY A 168 22.29 18.58 -1.48
CA GLY A 168 23.16 19.29 -0.53
C GLY A 168 24.34 18.42 -0.11
N PRO A 169 25.46 19.01 0.34
CA PRO A 169 26.65 18.24 0.72
C PRO A 169 26.29 17.19 1.79
N THR A 170 26.84 15.98 1.66
CA THR A 170 26.57 14.82 2.52
C THR A 170 26.74 15.12 4.02
N ASN A 171 27.62 16.06 4.37
CA ASN A 171 27.89 16.44 5.75
C ASN A 171 26.85 17.40 6.36
N SER A 172 25.96 17.99 5.56
CA SER A 172 24.85 18.81 6.07
C SER A 172 23.80 17.97 6.80
N ALA A 173 23.06 18.57 7.74
CA ALA A 173 21.97 17.87 8.44
C ALA A 173 20.95 17.25 7.47
N PHE A 174 20.59 17.99 6.42
CA PHE A 174 19.70 17.50 5.37
C PHE A 174 20.32 16.38 4.52
N GLY A 175 21.61 16.47 4.19
CA GLY A 175 22.35 15.41 3.50
C GLY A 175 22.38 14.12 4.30
N LYS A 176 22.72 14.21 5.60
CA LYS A 176 22.70 13.07 6.53
C LYS A 176 21.31 12.46 6.64
N PHE A 177 20.29 13.30 6.80
CA PHE A 177 18.90 12.85 6.92
C PHE A 177 18.45 12.06 5.69
N ARG A 178 18.73 12.57 4.47
CA ARG A 178 18.37 11.87 3.22
C ARG A 178 19.03 10.50 3.09
N LEU A 179 20.29 10.39 3.48
CA LEU A 179 21.00 9.11 3.45
C LEU A 179 20.43 8.13 4.47
N ILE A 180 20.18 8.58 5.70
CA ILE A 180 19.66 7.71 6.75
C ILE A 180 18.22 7.28 6.44
N ILE A 181 17.35 8.16 5.96
CA ILE A 181 15.97 7.76 5.63
C ILE A 181 15.94 6.75 4.47
N ALA A 182 16.76 6.93 3.44
CA ALA A 182 16.89 5.98 2.34
C ALA A 182 17.43 4.62 2.83
N TYR A 183 18.42 4.66 3.73
CA TYR A 183 18.94 3.47 4.41
C TYR A 183 17.84 2.75 5.21
N LEU A 184 17.07 3.47 6.03
CA LEU A 184 16.01 2.90 6.87
C LEU A 184 14.87 2.32 6.02
N GLN A 185 14.47 2.99 4.94
CA GLN A 185 13.49 2.46 4.00
C GLN A 185 13.98 1.16 3.35
N LYS A 186 15.26 1.13 2.93
CA LYS A 186 15.86 -0.08 2.36
C LYS A 186 15.92 -1.21 3.40
N TRP A 187 16.36 -0.92 4.62
CA TRP A 187 16.37 -1.84 5.75
C TRP A 187 14.98 -2.43 6.02
N ALA A 188 13.95 -1.57 6.11
CA ALA A 188 12.58 -2.02 6.33
C ALA A 188 12.06 -2.88 5.16
N LYS A 189 12.41 -2.53 3.92
CA LYS A 189 12.03 -3.27 2.73
C LYS A 189 12.66 -4.66 2.68
N VAL A 190 13.96 -4.80 2.95
CA VAL A 190 14.64 -6.12 2.93
C VAL A 190 14.21 -7.02 4.08
N ASN A 191 13.70 -6.44 5.17
CA ASN A 191 13.14 -7.19 6.30
C ASN A 191 11.62 -7.40 6.20
N PHE A 192 11.00 -7.00 5.08
CA PHE A 192 9.57 -7.13 4.77
C PHE A 192 8.61 -6.39 5.73
N ILE A 193 9.10 -5.32 6.36
CA ILE A 193 8.37 -4.50 7.33
C ILE A 193 8.13 -3.06 6.83
N LEU A 194 7.99 -2.88 5.52
CA LEU A 194 7.67 -1.60 4.89
C LEU A 194 6.28 -1.65 4.21
N SER A 195 5.23 -1.28 4.93
CA SER A 195 3.86 -1.13 4.43
C SER A 195 2.96 -0.48 5.49
N ASP A 196 2.47 0.74 5.23
CA ASP A 196 1.54 1.44 6.13
C ASP A 196 0.20 0.69 6.25
N GLU A 197 -0.27 0.09 5.15
CA GLU A 197 -1.58 -0.56 5.06
C GLU A 197 -1.65 -1.85 5.90
N LEU A 198 -0.52 -2.55 6.01
CA LEU A 198 -0.41 -3.77 6.81
C LEU A 198 -0.01 -3.50 8.25
N GLY A 199 0.10 -2.25 8.67
CA GLY A 199 0.51 -1.89 10.03
C GLY A 199 1.99 -2.17 10.31
N TYR A 200 2.85 -2.06 9.28
CA TYR A 200 4.30 -1.99 9.45
C TYR A 200 4.79 -0.53 9.41
N PHE A 201 6.10 -0.31 9.28
CA PHE A 201 6.60 1.04 9.05
C PHE A 201 6.24 1.51 7.65
N GLY A 202 5.83 2.78 7.54
CA GLY A 202 5.91 3.51 6.28
C GLY A 202 6.91 4.66 6.33
N THR A 203 7.12 5.26 5.17
CA THR A 203 8.06 6.38 5.00
C THR A 203 7.81 7.49 6.02
N LYS A 204 6.55 7.88 6.22
CA LYS A 204 6.18 8.93 7.16
C LYS A 204 6.56 8.59 8.60
N THR A 205 6.29 7.35 9.04
CA THR A 205 6.61 6.88 10.40
C THR A 205 8.12 6.86 10.66
N LEU A 206 8.91 6.28 9.74
CA LEU A 206 10.38 6.27 9.81
C LEU A 206 10.95 7.69 9.83
N THR A 207 10.33 8.60 9.05
CA THR A 207 10.77 9.99 8.98
C THR A 207 10.60 10.69 10.32
N ILE A 208 9.41 10.61 10.93
CA ILE A 208 9.13 11.21 12.24
C ILE A 208 10.08 10.63 13.31
N MET A 209 10.23 9.31 13.34
CA MET A 209 11.18 8.64 14.24
C MET A 209 12.62 9.13 14.05
N LEU A 210 13.07 9.28 12.80
CA LEU A 210 14.41 9.78 12.49
C LEU A 210 14.60 11.22 12.95
N ILE A 211 13.61 12.10 12.75
CA ILE A 211 13.69 13.49 13.23
C ILE A 211 13.85 13.55 14.74
N LYS A 212 13.18 12.66 15.50
CA LYS A 212 13.39 12.59 16.95
C LYS A 212 14.86 12.35 17.30
N ILE A 213 15.56 11.51 16.53
CA ILE A 213 17.00 11.25 16.72
C ILE A 213 17.84 12.48 16.38
N PHE A 214 17.52 13.20 15.30
CA PHE A 214 18.20 14.47 14.97
C PHE A 214 18.01 15.53 16.05
N LEU A 215 16.83 15.62 16.66
CA LEU A 215 16.56 16.55 17.77
C LEU A 215 17.34 16.17 19.04
N LEU A 216 17.50 14.88 19.32
CA LEU A 216 18.28 14.39 20.47
C LEU A 216 19.79 14.49 20.26
N TYR A 217 20.25 14.36 19.01
CA TYR A 217 21.66 14.28 18.65
C TYR A 217 22.00 15.18 17.43
N PRO A 218 21.87 16.52 17.55
CA PRO A 218 21.97 17.44 16.40
C PRO A 218 23.32 17.39 15.67
N ASN A 219 24.41 17.10 16.39
CA ASN A 219 25.77 17.04 15.85
C ASN A 219 26.24 15.60 15.55
N GLY A 220 25.33 14.62 15.56
CA GLY A 220 25.67 13.22 15.33
C GLY A 220 26.30 12.96 13.96
N THR A 221 27.25 12.02 13.90
CA THR A 221 27.76 11.47 12.64
C THR A 221 26.76 10.46 12.04
N LEU A 222 26.89 10.14 10.76
CA LEU A 222 25.98 9.20 10.07
C LEU A 222 25.85 7.85 10.80
N PRO A 223 26.95 7.10 11.10
CA PRO A 223 26.85 5.82 11.79
C PRO A 223 26.27 5.95 13.19
N PHE A 224 26.65 7.01 13.91
CA PHE A 224 26.14 7.28 15.26
C PHE A 224 24.62 7.50 15.27
N LEU A 225 24.09 8.29 14.33
CA LEU A 225 22.64 8.52 14.21
C LEU A 225 21.88 7.23 13.88
N VAL A 226 22.44 6.36 13.03
CA VAL A 226 21.85 5.05 12.71
C VAL A 226 21.83 4.13 13.93
N GLU A 227 22.95 4.03 14.66
CA GLU A 227 23.01 3.25 15.91
C GLU A 227 22.00 3.78 16.93
N LYS A 228 21.96 5.11 17.13
CA LYS A 228 21.01 5.73 18.06
C LYS A 228 19.56 5.54 17.65
N PHE A 229 19.25 5.51 16.35
CA PHE A 229 17.91 5.18 15.87
C PHE A 229 17.48 3.79 16.36
N PHE A 230 18.27 2.75 16.06
CA PHE A 230 17.91 1.39 16.45
C PHE A 230 17.92 1.19 17.97
N LEU A 231 18.89 1.77 18.68
CA LEU A 231 18.95 1.73 20.14
C LEU A 231 17.68 2.36 20.76
N THR A 232 17.37 3.59 20.36
CA THR A 232 16.28 4.36 20.96
C THR A 232 14.95 3.66 20.76
N PHE A 233 14.65 3.18 19.54
CA PHE A 233 13.33 2.62 19.24
C PHE A 233 13.19 1.13 19.59
N SER A 234 14.29 0.38 19.70
CA SER A 234 14.25 -0.99 20.25
C SER A 234 14.05 -1.01 21.77
N ALA A 235 14.58 -0.02 22.48
CA ALA A 235 14.44 0.14 23.94
C ALA A 235 13.32 1.11 24.34
N TRP A 236 12.57 1.65 23.39
CA TRP A 236 11.50 2.62 23.67
C TRP A 236 10.39 2.00 24.51
N ASN A 237 9.91 2.72 25.51
CA ASN A 237 8.86 2.25 26.41
C ASN A 237 7.47 2.38 25.78
N TRP A 238 7.23 1.65 24.70
CA TRP A 238 5.93 1.56 24.04
C TRP A 238 4.85 1.13 25.04
N PRO A 239 3.68 1.80 25.10
CA PRO A 239 3.10 2.65 24.08
C PRO A 239 3.33 4.17 24.26
N LEU A 240 4.41 4.60 24.94
CA LEU A 240 4.73 6.04 25.03
C LEU A 240 4.84 6.65 23.62
N PRO A 241 4.20 7.80 23.33
CA PRO A 241 4.20 8.35 21.98
C PRO A 241 5.56 8.90 21.57
N VAL A 242 5.96 8.61 20.34
CA VAL A 242 7.07 9.32 19.70
C VAL A 242 6.54 10.66 19.21
N GLN A 243 6.92 11.71 19.94
CA GLN A 243 6.45 13.08 19.72
C GLN A 243 7.64 14.02 19.52
N LEU A 244 7.55 14.84 18.47
CA LEU A 244 8.61 15.78 18.08
C LEU A 244 8.53 17.11 18.83
N ASP A 245 7.31 17.58 19.11
CA ASP A 245 7.03 18.83 19.80
C ASP A 245 5.76 18.71 20.65
N LYS A 246 5.57 19.57 21.66
CA LYS A 246 4.37 19.58 22.51
C LYS A 246 3.12 19.84 21.66
N ILE A 247 2.04 19.10 21.94
CA ILE A 247 0.75 19.37 21.30
C ILE A 247 0.20 20.65 21.91
N ASP A 248 -0.10 21.64 21.07
CA ASP A 248 -0.72 22.88 21.53
C ASP A 248 -2.23 22.68 21.74
N HIS A 249 -2.59 22.43 22.99
CA HIS A 249 -3.96 22.24 23.42
C HIS A 249 -4.79 23.53 23.52
N LYS A 250 -4.21 24.69 23.18
CA LYS A 250 -4.91 25.99 23.24
C LYS A 250 -5.65 26.33 21.94
N LEU A 251 -5.45 25.55 20.89
CA LEU A 251 -6.10 25.75 19.59
C LEU A 251 -7.53 25.20 19.59
N GLU A 252 -8.45 25.90 18.93
CA GLU A 252 -9.89 25.58 18.92
C GLU A 252 -10.21 24.19 18.34
N ASP A 253 -9.37 23.71 17.42
CA ASP A 253 -9.48 22.38 16.80
C ASP A 253 -8.68 21.29 17.59
N ASP A 254 -8.20 21.55 18.81
CA ASP A 254 -7.43 20.57 19.61
C ASP A 254 -8.21 19.29 19.89
N TYR A 255 -9.54 19.33 19.87
CA TYR A 255 -10.35 18.13 20.02
C TYR A 255 -10.08 17.07 18.93
N LEU A 256 -9.54 17.48 17.77
CA LEU A 256 -9.08 16.61 16.69
C LEU A 256 -7.66 16.08 16.90
N CYS A 257 -6.87 16.67 17.80
CA CYS A 257 -5.53 16.18 18.11
C CYS A 257 -5.59 14.80 18.76
N TRP A 258 -4.64 13.97 18.39
CA TRP A 258 -4.47 12.64 18.95
C TRP A 258 -4.26 12.70 20.46
N THR A 259 -5.00 11.87 21.17
CA THR A 259 -4.70 11.47 22.54
C THR A 259 -4.94 9.96 22.66
N PRO A 260 -4.28 9.26 23.59
CA PRO A 260 -4.53 7.83 23.82
C PRO A 260 -6.01 7.53 24.06
N GLY A 261 -6.69 8.38 24.84
CA GLY A 261 -8.11 8.24 25.16
C GLY A 261 -9.02 8.40 23.94
N ARG A 262 -8.77 9.40 23.08
CA ARG A 262 -9.58 9.63 21.87
C ARG A 262 -9.44 8.50 20.85
N GLU A 263 -8.22 8.06 20.56
CA GLU A 263 -8.03 6.94 19.62
C GLU A 263 -8.72 5.66 20.13
N TRP A 264 -8.71 5.43 21.45
CA TRP A 264 -9.42 4.31 22.05
C TRP A 264 -10.95 4.40 21.83
N ILE A 265 -11.56 5.58 22.04
CA ILE A 265 -13.00 5.79 21.82
C ILE A 265 -13.37 5.57 20.35
N GLU A 266 -12.61 6.16 19.41
CA GLU A 266 -12.88 6.03 17.96
C GLU A 266 -12.84 4.57 17.51
N LYS A 267 -11.83 3.80 17.94
CA LYS A 267 -11.70 2.38 17.62
C LYS A 267 -12.88 1.56 18.15
N ARG A 268 -13.43 1.92 19.31
CA ARG A 268 -14.61 1.27 19.90
C ARG A 268 -15.88 1.56 19.11
N GLN A 269 -16.08 2.81 18.69
CA GLN A 269 -17.28 3.21 17.93
C GLN A 269 -17.37 2.56 16.55
N GLN A 270 -16.24 2.17 15.96
CA GLN A 270 -16.19 1.54 14.63
C GLN A 270 -16.60 0.06 14.61
N ASN A 271 -17.09 -0.52 15.72
CA ASN A 271 -17.48 -1.94 15.83
C ASN A 271 -16.42 -2.94 15.34
N LEU A 272 -15.17 -2.50 15.20
CA LEU A 272 -14.04 -3.40 15.13
C LEU A 272 -14.14 -4.23 16.40
N LYS A 273 -14.14 -5.57 16.29
CA LYS A 273 -14.02 -6.47 17.45
C LYS A 273 -12.62 -6.28 18.04
N VAL A 274 -12.36 -5.09 18.58
CA VAL A 274 -11.10 -4.69 19.18
C VAL A 274 -11.06 -5.43 20.49
N SER A 275 -10.42 -6.58 20.43
CA SER A 275 -10.06 -7.37 21.58
C SER A 275 -8.99 -6.59 22.36
N THR A 276 -9.49 -5.67 23.20
CA THR A 276 -8.83 -4.96 24.31
C THR A 276 -7.58 -4.14 23.97
N HIS A 277 -7.72 -2.81 24.12
CA HIS A 277 -6.67 -1.81 24.37
C HIS A 277 -5.49 -1.74 23.36
N GLU A 278 -4.65 -0.71 23.51
CA GLU A 278 -3.30 -0.63 22.94
C GLU A 278 -3.17 -0.02 21.54
N THR A 279 -3.07 1.31 21.53
CA THR A 279 -2.13 1.99 20.65
C THR A 279 -0.74 1.39 20.85
N SER A 280 -0.32 0.39 20.07
CA SER A 280 0.91 -0.36 20.39
C SER A 280 2.18 0.46 20.10
N MET A 281 2.16 1.31 19.08
CA MET A 281 3.30 2.15 18.68
C MET A 281 2.87 3.55 18.20
N PRO A 282 2.39 4.46 19.07
CA PRO A 282 1.95 5.77 18.63
C PRO A 282 3.11 6.65 18.15
N ILE A 283 3.03 7.11 16.90
CA ILE A 283 4.02 7.98 16.26
C ILE A 283 3.28 9.23 15.78
N ILE A 284 3.54 10.36 16.41
CA ILE A 284 2.68 11.53 16.32
C ILE A 284 3.17 12.50 15.24
N THR A 285 2.30 12.88 14.33
CA THR A 285 2.62 13.87 13.29
C THR A 285 2.84 15.25 13.89
N PRO A 286 3.85 16.01 13.43
CA PRO A 286 4.15 17.34 13.96
C PRO A 286 3.20 18.43 13.45
N THR A 287 2.34 18.13 12.47
CA THR A 287 1.34 19.06 11.95
C THR A 287 0.10 19.08 12.79
N PHE A 288 -0.50 20.26 12.97
CA PHE A 288 -1.77 20.40 13.65
C PHE A 288 -2.99 20.15 12.71
N PRO A 289 -4.04 19.46 13.19
CA PRO A 289 -4.09 18.70 14.44
C PRO A 289 -3.15 17.48 14.45
N ALA A 290 -2.51 17.21 15.59
CA ALA A 290 -1.57 16.08 15.68
C ALA A 290 -2.31 14.75 15.50
N GLN A 291 -1.77 13.79 14.74
CA GLN A 291 -2.37 12.47 14.49
C GLN A 291 -1.39 11.34 14.73
N ASN A 292 -1.89 10.14 15.03
CA ASN A 292 -1.06 8.94 15.06
C ASN A 292 -0.85 8.41 13.62
N ALA A 293 0.37 8.56 13.11
CA ALA A 293 0.79 8.05 11.80
C ALA A 293 0.79 6.51 11.74
N ALA A 294 0.93 5.84 12.88
CA ALA A 294 1.00 4.38 13.02
C ALA A 294 -0.27 3.78 13.62
N LYS A 295 -1.44 4.41 13.38
CA LYS A 295 -2.75 3.99 13.94
C LYS A 295 -3.17 2.56 13.61
N ILE A 296 -2.64 2.02 12.51
CA ILE A 296 -2.94 0.68 11.99
C ILE A 296 -2.10 -0.40 12.70
N VAL A 297 -0.98 -0.05 13.34
CA VAL A 297 -0.14 -1.03 14.05
C VAL A 297 -0.95 -1.71 15.16
N ASN A 298 -0.96 -3.05 15.19
CA ASN A 298 -1.53 -3.83 16.31
C ASN A 298 -0.42 -4.50 17.10
N LEU A 299 -0.82 -5.31 18.09
CA LEU A 299 0.10 -6.06 18.94
C LEU A 299 1.06 -6.98 18.19
N SER A 300 0.54 -7.74 17.22
CA SER A 300 1.32 -8.65 16.38
C SER A 300 2.40 -7.89 15.62
N THR A 301 2.00 -6.86 14.86
CA THR A 301 2.94 -6.10 14.04
C THR A 301 3.89 -5.28 14.90
N ALA A 302 3.45 -4.71 16.02
CA ALA A 302 4.33 -4.03 16.97
C ALA A 302 5.42 -4.98 17.51
N LYS A 303 5.06 -6.22 17.86
CA LYS A 303 6.02 -7.23 18.32
C LYS A 303 7.05 -7.54 17.22
N LEU A 304 6.60 -7.72 15.97
CA LEU A 304 7.48 -7.92 14.82
C LEU A 304 8.43 -6.73 14.62
N LEU A 305 7.90 -5.50 14.60
CA LEU A 305 8.70 -4.28 14.40
C LEU A 305 9.75 -4.09 15.51
N LYS A 306 9.39 -4.33 16.78
CA LYS A 306 10.31 -4.30 17.91
C LYS A 306 11.43 -5.35 17.76
N ASN A 307 11.08 -6.57 17.34
CA ASN A 307 12.07 -7.63 17.12
C ASN A 307 13.06 -7.26 16.02
N GLU A 308 12.58 -6.71 14.90
CA GLU A 308 13.46 -6.30 13.79
C GLU A 308 14.33 -5.08 14.17
N LEU A 309 13.79 -4.10 14.90
CA LEU A 309 14.58 -2.99 15.45
C LEU A 309 15.70 -3.51 16.38
N ARG A 310 15.38 -4.50 17.23
CA ARG A 310 16.35 -5.09 18.15
C ARG A 310 17.44 -5.86 17.41
N LYS A 311 17.07 -6.70 16.43
CA LYS A 311 18.03 -7.42 15.57
C LYS A 311 18.96 -6.45 14.84
N ALA A 312 18.40 -5.37 14.30
CA ALA A 312 19.19 -4.34 13.62
C ALA A 312 20.16 -3.64 14.58
N PHE A 313 19.73 -3.29 15.79
CA PHE A 313 20.60 -2.73 16.82
C PHE A 313 21.74 -3.70 17.17
N ASP A 314 21.43 -4.97 17.43
CA ASP A 314 22.42 -5.98 17.78
C ASP A 314 23.43 -6.18 16.64
N ASN A 315 23.01 -6.14 15.38
CA ASN A 315 23.91 -6.23 14.23
C ASN A 315 24.81 -5.00 14.09
N VAL A 316 24.25 -3.79 14.17
CA VAL A 316 25.00 -2.53 14.09
C VAL A 316 26.07 -2.45 15.19
N ARG A 317 25.81 -3.00 16.37
CA ARG A 317 26.75 -2.98 17.50
C ARG A 317 27.82 -4.08 17.44
N LYS A 318 27.57 -5.19 16.73
CA LYS A 318 28.48 -6.35 16.67
C LYS A 318 29.74 -6.09 15.82
N SER A 319 29.65 -5.31 14.75
CA SER A 319 30.78 -5.08 13.85
C SER A 319 30.70 -3.72 13.15
N ALA A 320 31.84 -3.24 12.64
CA ALA A 320 31.90 -2.03 11.82
C ALA A 320 31.04 -2.15 10.54
N ASP A 321 30.94 -3.36 9.98
CA ASP A 321 30.08 -3.68 8.84
C ASP A 321 28.62 -3.94 9.23
N GLY A 322 28.27 -3.85 10.51
CA GLY A 322 26.96 -4.17 11.05
C GLY A 322 25.80 -3.43 10.38
N ILE A 323 26.04 -2.17 9.96
CA ILE A 323 25.10 -1.36 9.18
C ILE A 323 24.81 -2.03 7.83
N VAL A 324 25.83 -2.51 7.13
CA VAL A 324 25.70 -3.17 5.83
C VAL A 324 25.00 -4.52 5.98
N LEU A 325 25.33 -5.28 7.03
CA LEU A 325 24.69 -6.57 7.31
C LEU A 325 23.17 -6.46 7.48
N THR A 326 22.66 -5.34 7.99
CA THR A 326 21.20 -5.14 8.09
C THR A 326 20.49 -4.99 6.74
N LEU A 327 21.24 -4.74 5.66
CA LEU A 327 20.73 -4.53 4.30
C LEU A 327 20.83 -5.78 3.42
N GLU A 328 21.35 -6.89 3.94
CA GLU A 328 21.44 -8.15 3.20
C GLU A 328 20.04 -8.58 2.76
N LYS A 329 19.89 -8.81 1.45
CA LYS A 329 18.65 -9.31 0.88
C LYS A 329 18.48 -10.77 1.28
N LYS A 330 17.38 -11.08 1.94
CA LYS A 330 16.96 -12.45 2.23
C LYS A 330 15.63 -12.70 1.54
N LYS A 331 15.42 -13.91 1.03
CA LYS A 331 14.10 -14.28 0.52
C LYS A 331 13.14 -14.38 1.71
N PHE A 332 11.89 -14.00 1.52
CA PHE A 332 10.89 -14.09 2.58
C PHE A 332 10.75 -15.54 3.08
N VAL A 333 10.78 -16.48 2.13
CA VAL A 333 10.66 -17.93 2.42
C VAL A 333 11.89 -18.51 3.14
N GLU A 334 13.01 -17.79 3.22
CA GLU A 334 14.20 -18.20 3.99
C GLU A 334 14.11 -17.81 5.47
N LYS A 335 13.13 -16.95 5.82
CA LYS A 335 12.97 -16.44 7.18
C LYS A 335 12.12 -17.38 8.06
N TYR A 336 11.35 -18.29 7.44
CA TYR A 336 10.36 -19.12 8.12
C TYR A 336 10.36 -20.53 7.54
N GLU A 337 10.02 -21.51 8.38
CA GLU A 337 9.82 -22.91 7.95
C GLU A 337 8.34 -23.23 7.71
N HIS A 338 7.44 -22.53 8.41
CA HIS A 338 6.01 -22.77 8.38
C HIS A 338 5.26 -21.57 7.80
N PHE A 339 4.22 -21.83 7.03
CA PHE A 339 3.48 -20.80 6.31
C PHE A 339 1.97 -20.98 6.37
N ILE A 340 1.25 -19.87 6.20
CA ILE A 340 -0.17 -19.84 5.89
C ILE A 340 -0.32 -19.22 4.51
N ILE A 341 -1.05 -19.91 3.65
CA ILE A 341 -1.45 -19.44 2.34
C ILE A 341 -2.89 -18.96 2.42
N VAL A 342 -3.16 -17.78 1.88
CA VAL A 342 -4.52 -17.28 1.70
C VAL A 342 -4.70 -16.95 0.22
N LEU A 343 -5.42 -17.82 -0.48
CA LEU A 343 -5.69 -17.70 -1.91
C LEU A 343 -7.03 -17.00 -2.12
N CYS A 344 -6.98 -15.83 -2.74
CA CYS A 344 -8.12 -15.06 -3.19
C CYS A 344 -8.37 -15.40 -4.66
N TYR A 345 -9.60 -15.75 -5.01
CA TYR A 345 -9.98 -15.93 -6.41
C TYR A 345 -11.32 -15.27 -6.72
N ALA A 346 -11.39 -14.64 -7.88
CA ALA A 346 -12.58 -13.95 -8.37
C ALA A 346 -12.50 -13.78 -9.89
N ASP A 347 -13.45 -13.08 -10.48
CA ASP A 347 -13.31 -12.55 -11.83
C ASP A 347 -12.17 -11.50 -11.90
N LYS A 348 -11.82 -11.10 -13.13
CA LYS A 348 -10.71 -10.18 -13.41
C LYS A 348 -10.77 -8.89 -12.61
N TYR A 349 -11.97 -8.36 -12.40
CA TYR A 349 -12.21 -7.06 -11.78
C TYR A 349 -12.41 -7.14 -10.27
N GLY A 350 -12.96 -8.26 -9.80
CA GLY A 350 -13.23 -8.52 -8.40
C GLY A 350 -11.98 -8.96 -7.67
N VAL A 351 -11.01 -9.61 -8.33
CA VAL A 351 -9.90 -10.27 -7.61
C VAL A 351 -9.03 -9.28 -6.85
N GLU A 352 -8.75 -8.11 -7.42
CA GLU A 352 -7.91 -7.10 -6.76
C GLU A 352 -8.67 -6.41 -5.62
N ASN A 353 -9.92 -6.04 -5.86
CA ASN A 353 -10.79 -5.47 -4.84
C ASN A 353 -10.99 -6.42 -3.66
N PHE A 354 -11.23 -7.70 -3.95
CA PHE A 354 -11.38 -8.75 -2.95
C PHE A 354 -10.05 -9.01 -2.23
N CYS A 355 -8.93 -9.13 -2.94
CA CYS A 355 -7.61 -9.33 -2.35
C CYS A 355 -7.19 -8.16 -1.45
N ASN A 356 -7.49 -6.92 -1.84
CA ASN A 356 -7.30 -5.71 -1.04
C ASN A 356 -8.17 -5.71 0.23
N PHE A 357 -9.43 -6.13 0.10
CA PHE A 357 -10.32 -6.30 1.25
C PHE A 357 -9.78 -7.34 2.24
N VAL A 358 -9.33 -8.49 1.73
CA VAL A 358 -8.70 -9.55 2.53
C VAL A 358 -7.45 -9.00 3.24
N GLY A 359 -6.54 -8.35 2.52
CA GLY A 359 -5.30 -7.78 3.05
C GLY A 359 -5.52 -6.83 4.23
N LYS A 360 -6.53 -5.96 4.16
CA LYS A 360 -6.91 -5.03 5.25
C LYS A 360 -7.35 -5.74 6.54
N ARG A 361 -7.77 -7.00 6.45
CA ARG A 361 -8.27 -7.80 7.58
C ARG A 361 -7.25 -8.78 8.14
N LEU A 362 -6.34 -9.30 7.30
CA LEU A 362 -5.39 -10.36 7.67
C LEU A 362 -4.68 -10.08 9.00
N ARG A 363 -4.22 -8.85 9.23
CA ARG A 363 -3.55 -8.47 10.48
C ARG A 363 -4.39 -8.70 11.74
N HIS A 364 -5.69 -8.42 11.70
CA HIS A 364 -6.59 -8.63 12.83
C HIS A 364 -6.97 -10.11 12.98
N GLU A 365 -7.30 -10.75 11.86
CA GLU A 365 -7.68 -12.18 11.84
C GLU A 365 -6.53 -13.08 12.31
N LEU A 366 -5.28 -12.76 11.92
CA LEU A 366 -4.09 -13.48 12.38
C LEU A 366 -3.88 -13.33 13.88
N LEU A 367 -4.02 -12.12 14.42
CA LEU A 367 -3.87 -11.88 15.84
C LEU A 367 -4.95 -12.62 16.67
N ASP A 368 -6.22 -12.48 16.28
CA ASP A 368 -7.35 -12.99 17.06
C ASP A 368 -7.59 -14.49 16.90
N HIS A 369 -7.25 -15.07 15.74
CA HIS A 369 -7.54 -16.48 15.45
C HIS A 369 -6.30 -17.37 15.41
N VAL A 370 -5.11 -16.84 15.11
CA VAL A 370 -3.88 -17.64 15.04
C VAL A 370 -3.00 -17.37 16.25
N GLU A 371 -2.45 -16.17 16.41
CA GLU A 371 -1.43 -15.88 17.42
C GLU A 371 -1.96 -16.05 18.85
N ARG A 372 -3.13 -15.50 19.20
CA ARG A 372 -3.68 -15.61 20.56
C ARG A 372 -4.14 -17.03 20.89
N PRO A 373 -4.97 -17.72 20.07
CA PRO A 373 -5.45 -19.06 20.41
C PRO A 373 -4.39 -20.16 20.34
N LEU A 374 -3.28 -19.89 19.65
CA LEU A 374 -2.14 -20.78 19.50
C LEU A 374 -0.88 -20.22 20.16
N ALA A 375 -0.99 -19.30 21.12
CA ALA A 375 0.16 -18.63 21.77
C ALA A 375 1.17 -19.60 22.41
N GLU A 376 0.72 -20.81 22.77
CA GLU A 376 1.59 -21.90 23.22
C GLU A 376 2.64 -22.27 22.15
N TRP A 377 2.24 -22.30 20.88
CA TRP A 377 3.06 -22.71 19.74
C TRP A 377 3.55 -21.56 18.88
N VAL A 378 2.71 -20.57 18.61
CA VAL A 378 2.96 -19.48 17.67
C VAL A 378 3.56 -18.30 18.41
N LYS A 379 4.78 -17.93 18.03
CA LYS A 379 5.46 -16.76 18.56
C LYS A 379 5.00 -15.48 17.87
N LEU A 380 4.93 -15.50 16.54
CA LEU A 380 4.43 -14.41 15.70
C LEU A 380 4.06 -14.92 14.31
N CYS A 381 3.19 -14.18 13.64
CA CYS A 381 2.92 -14.27 12.22
C CYS A 381 3.51 -13.04 11.50
N HIS A 382 4.07 -13.24 10.31
CA HIS A 382 4.61 -12.18 9.48
C HIS A 382 3.95 -12.26 8.11
N LEU A 383 3.16 -11.25 7.75
CA LEU A 383 2.52 -11.16 6.44
C LEU A 383 3.47 -10.53 5.42
N LEU A 384 3.65 -11.18 4.27
CA LEU A 384 4.39 -10.63 3.15
C LEU A 384 3.71 -9.34 2.64
N PRO A 385 4.44 -8.22 2.43
CA PRO A 385 3.82 -6.95 2.09
C PRO A 385 2.99 -6.89 0.81
N ASN A 386 3.27 -7.76 -0.16
CA ASN A 386 2.58 -7.81 -1.43
C ASN A 386 2.02 -9.22 -1.65
N TRP A 387 0.83 -9.31 -2.25
CA TRP A 387 0.33 -10.59 -2.75
C TRP A 387 1.11 -11.04 -3.99
N ILE A 388 1.12 -12.36 -4.19
CA ILE A 388 1.75 -13.03 -5.31
C ILE A 388 0.67 -13.30 -6.37
N THR A 389 1.02 -13.10 -7.63
CA THR A 389 0.16 -13.51 -8.75
C THR A 389 0.41 -14.97 -9.06
N VAL A 390 -0.63 -15.79 -9.01
CA VAL A 390 -0.54 -17.22 -9.36
C VAL A 390 -0.87 -17.37 -10.84
N ALA A 391 0.01 -18.03 -11.60
CA ALA A 391 -0.23 -18.30 -13.02
C ALA A 391 -1.48 -19.17 -13.20
N GLU A 392 -2.23 -18.90 -14.27
CA GLU A 392 -3.48 -19.60 -14.58
C GLU A 392 -3.25 -21.11 -14.79
N SER A 393 -4.01 -21.94 -14.10
CA SER A 393 -4.04 -23.38 -14.34
C SER A 393 -5.19 -23.74 -15.29
N VAL A 394 -4.82 -24.18 -16.50
CA VAL A 394 -5.60 -24.90 -17.53
C VAL A 394 -6.55 -24.05 -18.44
N PRO A 395 -6.36 -24.07 -19.78
CA PRO A 395 -7.19 -23.33 -20.75
C PRO A 395 -8.62 -23.85 -21.00
N ASN A 396 -9.15 -24.78 -20.19
CA ASN A 396 -10.36 -25.55 -20.53
C ASN A 396 -11.51 -25.45 -19.51
N SER A 397 -11.53 -24.46 -18.62
CA SER A 397 -12.74 -24.15 -17.84
C SER A 397 -13.32 -22.82 -18.32
N ASP A 398 -14.59 -22.81 -18.73
CA ASP A 398 -15.38 -21.65 -19.20
C ASP A 398 -15.55 -20.51 -18.16
N GLN A 399 -14.71 -20.45 -17.12
CA GLN A 399 -14.75 -19.46 -16.05
C GLN A 399 -13.39 -18.75 -15.97
N ASN A 400 -13.40 -17.47 -16.35
CA ASN A 400 -12.26 -16.55 -16.35
C ASN A 400 -11.88 -16.15 -14.91
N ILE A 401 -11.40 -17.12 -14.11
CA ILE A 401 -11.11 -16.96 -12.68
C ILE A 401 -9.64 -16.59 -12.47
N PHE A 402 -9.42 -15.44 -11.84
CA PHE A 402 -8.11 -14.91 -11.49
C PHE A 402 -7.77 -15.23 -10.04
N LYS A 403 -6.49 -15.54 -9.78
CA LYS A 403 -6.00 -15.98 -8.46
C LYS A 403 -4.89 -15.06 -7.96
N ARG A 404 -4.99 -14.61 -6.70
CA ARG A 404 -3.96 -13.84 -5.97
C ARG A 404 -3.71 -14.50 -4.63
N LEU A 405 -2.46 -14.54 -4.19
CA LEU A 405 -2.04 -15.28 -3.00
C LEU A 405 -1.39 -14.35 -1.98
N TRP A 406 -1.88 -14.35 -0.75
CA TRP A 406 -1.16 -13.78 0.39
C TRP A 406 -0.36 -14.88 1.09
N LEU A 407 0.92 -14.59 1.35
CA LEU A 407 1.84 -15.48 2.03
C LEU A 407 2.14 -14.95 3.44
N ILE A 408 1.99 -15.80 4.45
CA ILE A 408 2.25 -15.46 5.85
C ILE A 408 3.24 -16.47 6.40
N GLY A 409 4.37 -16.00 6.93
CA GLY A 409 5.33 -16.81 7.65
C GLY A 409 4.97 -16.94 9.12
N ILE A 410 5.24 -18.09 9.73
CA ILE A 410 5.00 -18.37 11.14
C ILE A 410 6.34 -18.64 11.84
N GLU A 411 6.59 -17.91 12.93
CA GLU A 411 7.67 -18.24 13.86
C GLU A 411 7.10 -19.05 15.03
N LEU A 412 7.65 -20.23 15.31
CA LEU A 412 7.21 -21.08 16.41
C LEU A 412 8.05 -20.89 17.68
N ASN A 413 7.45 -21.17 18.83
CA ASN A 413 8.12 -21.28 20.13
C ASN A 413 8.81 -22.65 20.24
N THR A 414 9.90 -22.89 19.50
CA THR A 414 10.98 -23.91 19.66
C THR A 414 10.71 -25.34 20.20
N SER A 415 9.48 -25.77 20.51
CA SER A 415 9.16 -27.02 21.20
C SER A 415 8.59 -28.06 20.23
N PRO A 416 9.36 -29.10 19.86
CA PRO A 416 8.98 -30.06 18.83
C PRO A 416 7.92 -31.08 19.28
N LYS A 417 7.76 -31.36 20.58
CA LYS A 417 6.86 -32.42 21.09
C LYS A 417 5.36 -32.13 20.87
N ALA A 418 4.98 -30.91 20.54
CA ALA A 418 3.59 -30.50 20.38
C ALA A 418 3.19 -30.15 18.94
N LEU A 419 4.06 -30.41 17.95
CA LEU A 419 3.86 -29.97 16.57
C LEU A 419 2.67 -30.66 15.88
N SER A 420 2.43 -31.95 16.10
CA SER A 420 1.27 -32.66 15.52
C SER A 420 -0.08 -32.09 16.01
N LYS A 421 -0.17 -31.82 17.32
CA LYS A 421 -1.34 -31.17 17.93
C LYS A 421 -1.53 -29.76 17.36
N PHE A 422 -0.45 -29.00 17.20
CA PHE A 422 -0.47 -27.69 16.54
C PHE A 422 -1.00 -27.78 15.10
N LYS A 423 -0.45 -28.67 14.25
CA LYS A 423 -0.86 -28.85 12.85
C LYS A 423 -2.35 -29.13 12.71
N SER A 424 -2.90 -30.03 13.54
CA SER A 424 -4.33 -30.32 13.53
C SER A 424 -5.18 -29.10 13.93
N LYS A 425 -4.74 -28.34 14.94
CA LYS A 425 -5.46 -27.19 15.48
C LYS A 425 -5.43 -26.00 14.52
N ILE A 426 -4.29 -25.69 13.90
CA ILE A 426 -4.17 -24.58 12.94
C ILE A 426 -5.01 -24.86 11.68
N LYS A 427 -4.96 -26.08 11.11
CA LYS A 427 -5.80 -26.47 9.96
C LYS A 427 -7.29 -26.32 10.29
N SER A 428 -7.72 -26.74 11.48
CA SER A 428 -9.10 -26.58 11.91
C SER A 428 -9.51 -25.10 12.10
N ILE A 429 -8.61 -24.24 12.59
CA ILE A 429 -8.88 -22.81 12.79
C ILE A 429 -9.02 -22.09 11.45
N LEU A 430 -8.09 -22.38 10.51
CA LEU A 430 -8.08 -21.77 9.18
C LEU A 430 -9.39 -22.06 8.44
N LYS A 431 -9.82 -23.33 8.44
CA LYS A 431 -11.06 -23.76 7.78
C LYS A 431 -12.34 -23.19 8.39
N LYS A 432 -12.46 -23.16 9.73
CA LYS A 432 -13.74 -22.86 10.42
C LYS A 432 -13.94 -21.40 10.82
N LYS A 433 -12.88 -20.68 11.16
CA LYS A 433 -13.00 -19.33 11.74
C LYS A 433 -12.39 -18.27 10.86
N PHE A 434 -11.18 -18.53 10.37
CA PHE A 434 -10.40 -17.53 9.65
C PHE A 434 -10.99 -17.25 8.25
N GLY A 435 -11.15 -18.27 7.40
CA GLY A 435 -11.65 -18.08 6.04
C GLY A 435 -13.12 -17.62 5.99
N GLU A 436 -13.98 -18.23 6.82
CA GLU A 436 -15.41 -17.91 6.86
C GLU A 436 -15.68 -16.48 7.36
N ASN A 437 -14.96 -16.00 8.40
CA ASN A 437 -15.15 -14.63 8.89
C ASN A 437 -14.77 -13.59 7.85
N ILE A 438 -13.69 -13.79 7.10
CA ILE A 438 -13.28 -12.87 6.04
C ILE A 438 -14.33 -12.86 4.93
N LYS A 439 -14.75 -14.04 4.45
CA LYS A 439 -15.73 -14.17 3.37
C LYS A 439 -17.10 -13.59 3.72
N ASN A 440 -17.58 -13.81 4.94
CA ASN A 440 -18.91 -13.35 5.38
C ASN A 440 -19.03 -11.82 5.48
N ASN A 441 -17.91 -11.12 5.66
CA ASN A 441 -17.87 -9.67 5.79
C ASN A 441 -17.71 -8.92 4.46
N TYR A 442 -17.62 -9.63 3.33
CA TYR A 442 -17.54 -9.01 2.01
C TYR A 442 -18.94 -8.85 1.40
N GLU A 443 -19.24 -7.64 0.94
CA GLU A 443 -20.58 -7.25 0.47
C GLU A 443 -20.98 -7.96 -0.85
N ASN A 444 -20.03 -8.21 -1.75
CA ASN A 444 -20.28 -8.82 -3.08
C ASN A 444 -19.92 -10.31 -3.11
N LYS A 445 -20.88 -11.18 -2.78
CA LYS A 445 -20.63 -12.64 -2.61
C LYS A 445 -20.61 -13.45 -3.91
N SER A 446 -20.96 -12.87 -5.07
CA SER A 446 -21.04 -13.60 -6.35
C SER A 446 -19.66 -13.77 -6.99
N GLY A 447 -19.31 -15.00 -7.37
CA GLY A 447 -18.10 -15.28 -8.18
C GLY A 447 -16.77 -15.15 -7.44
N ILE A 448 -16.78 -14.92 -6.12
CA ILE A 448 -15.57 -14.82 -5.30
C ILE A 448 -15.36 -16.07 -4.44
N GLY A 449 -14.09 -16.39 -4.14
CA GLY A 449 -13.75 -17.40 -3.18
C GLY A 449 -12.41 -17.15 -2.50
N LEU A 450 -12.29 -17.78 -1.33
CA LEU A 450 -11.17 -17.66 -0.43
C LEU A 450 -10.81 -19.06 0.04
N GLU A 451 -9.57 -19.46 -0.20
CA GLU A 451 -9.02 -20.71 0.29
C GLU A 451 -7.85 -20.40 1.22
N THR A 452 -7.73 -21.16 2.30
CA THR A 452 -6.68 -20.96 3.30
C THR A 452 -6.07 -22.29 3.66
N GLU A 453 -4.75 -22.40 3.53
CA GLU A 453 -4.02 -23.64 3.78
C GLU A 453 -2.81 -23.39 4.68
N TYR A 454 -2.47 -24.38 5.50
CA TYR A 454 -1.25 -24.40 6.30
C TYR A 454 -0.21 -25.27 5.62
N VAL A 455 0.99 -24.71 5.41
CA VAL A 455 2.12 -25.37 4.77
C VAL A 455 3.22 -25.59 5.80
N ASP A 456 3.66 -26.84 5.90
CA ASP A 456 4.51 -27.32 6.99
C ASP A 456 5.99 -27.21 6.65
N GLU A 457 6.34 -27.32 5.37
CA GLU A 457 7.70 -27.23 4.86
C GLU A 457 7.82 -26.26 3.69
N ARG A 458 8.95 -25.54 3.61
CA ARG A 458 9.24 -24.62 2.51
C ARG A 458 9.13 -25.27 1.13
N GLN A 459 9.50 -26.55 1.01
CA GLN A 459 9.50 -27.27 -0.26
C GLN A 459 8.07 -27.44 -0.82
N GLU A 460 7.07 -27.56 0.05
CA GLU A 460 5.67 -27.70 -0.33
C GLU A 460 5.09 -26.39 -0.92
N LEU A 461 5.73 -25.23 -0.68
CA LEU A 461 5.31 -23.96 -1.30
C LEU A 461 5.40 -24.00 -2.83
N ALA A 462 6.25 -24.86 -3.40
CA ALA A 462 6.38 -25.02 -4.84
C ALA A 462 5.08 -25.53 -5.52
N GLN A 463 4.15 -26.10 -4.75
CA GLN A 463 2.82 -26.50 -5.25
C GLN A 463 1.90 -25.30 -5.50
N TRP A 464 2.18 -24.16 -4.85
CA TRP A 464 1.32 -22.98 -4.87
C TRP A 464 1.94 -21.79 -5.59
N ILE A 465 3.27 -21.68 -5.54
CA ILE A 465 4.04 -20.56 -6.06
C ILE A 465 5.12 -21.14 -6.98
N SER A 466 5.19 -20.63 -8.21
CA SER A 466 6.27 -20.95 -9.14
C SER A 466 7.64 -20.67 -8.51
N ASN A 467 8.63 -21.51 -8.77
CA ASN A 467 9.98 -21.31 -8.25
C ASN A 467 10.60 -19.96 -8.66
N ALA A 468 10.18 -19.39 -9.80
CA ALA A 468 10.60 -18.06 -10.24
C ALA A 468 9.99 -16.92 -9.40
N ASP A 469 8.81 -17.16 -8.82
CA ASP A 469 8.01 -16.18 -8.09
C ASP A 469 8.13 -16.33 -6.56
N LEU A 470 8.98 -17.26 -6.07
CA LEU A 470 9.25 -17.45 -4.64
C LEU A 470 9.99 -16.22 -4.06
N PRO A 471 9.33 -15.45 -3.17
CA PRO A 471 9.83 -14.16 -2.67
C PRO A 471 10.89 -14.27 -1.58
#